data_AF-A0A968J590-F1
#
_entry.id   AF-A0A968J590-F1
#
_cell.length_a   1.000
_cell.length_b   1.000
_cell.length_c   1.000
_cell.angle_alpha   90.00
_cell.angle_beta   90.00
_cell.angle_gamma   90.00
#
_symmetry.space_group_name_H-M   'P 1'
#
loop_
_entity.id
_entity.type
_entity.pdbx_description
1 polymer ?
#
loop_
_entity_poly.entity_id
_entity_poly.type
_entity_poly.pdbx_seq_one_letter_code
_entity_poly.pdbx_strand_id
1 'polypeptide(L)'
;MEFTVENLLTWSRWQDQSLAGVEDSLDHWLKQLDSAPRDWPRQLLLLEPDPVAFLAAYCAAQLQGWTVFLGNPFWSSREQQEAFHQIQSGYLLSQGAIRAFGPGEPLIHPAKPWILIPSGGSSGTLKFAIHTRETFAAAVQGFQQHCSLQPISSLCVLPPLPCEWPDAV
;
A
#
# COMPACT_ATOMS: atom_id res chain seq x y z
N MET A 1 -18.88 -0.94 -0.26
CA MET A 1 -18.04 -2.14 -0.40
C MET A 1 -17.29 -2.27 0.92
N GLU A 2 -17.70 -3.20 1.77
CA GLU A 2 -17.01 -3.42 3.05
C GLU A 2 -15.76 -4.27 2.79
N PHE A 3 -14.59 -3.80 3.25
CA PHE A 3 -13.38 -4.62 3.30
C PHE A 3 -13.50 -5.57 4.49
N THR A 4 -14.22 -6.67 4.32
CA THR A 4 -14.20 -7.81 5.25
C THR A 4 -13.27 -8.88 4.70
N VAL A 5 -12.69 -9.71 5.59
CA VAL A 5 -11.87 -10.87 5.19
C VAL A 5 -12.68 -11.76 4.23
N GLU A 6 -13.97 -11.98 4.49
CA GLU A 6 -14.87 -12.73 3.61
C GLU A 6 -15.06 -12.10 2.22
N ASN A 7 -15.06 -10.76 2.11
CA ASN A 7 -15.10 -10.06 0.82
C ASN A 7 -13.75 -10.07 0.08
N LEU A 8 -12.64 -10.37 0.76
CA LEU A 8 -11.34 -10.63 0.15
C LEU A 8 -11.22 -12.10 -0.30
N LEU A 9 -11.83 -13.04 0.44
CA LEU A 9 -11.82 -14.48 0.14
C LEU A 9 -12.82 -14.90 -0.97
N THR A 10 -13.84 -14.10 -1.26
CA THR A 10 -14.74 -14.31 -2.42
C THR A 10 -14.07 -14.03 -3.79
N TRP A 11 -12.77 -13.71 -3.78
CA TRP A 11 -11.91 -13.53 -4.96
C TRP A 11 -11.47 -14.87 -5.59
N SER A 12 -12.16 -15.96 -5.29
CA SER A 12 -11.90 -17.30 -5.85
C SER A 12 -12.22 -17.46 -7.35
N ARG A 13 -12.48 -16.37 -8.08
CA ARG A 13 -12.74 -16.37 -9.54
C ARG A 13 -11.51 -16.08 -10.40
N TRP A 14 -10.37 -15.77 -9.80
CA TRP A 14 -9.11 -15.56 -10.51
C TRP A 14 -8.39 -16.91 -10.66
N GLN A 15 -8.51 -17.54 -11.83
CA GLN A 15 -7.79 -18.78 -12.19
C GLN A 15 -6.32 -18.54 -12.58
N ASP A 16 -5.75 -17.40 -12.23
CA ASP A 16 -4.37 -17.04 -12.58
C ASP A 16 -3.47 -17.27 -11.36
N GLN A 17 -2.34 -17.96 -11.56
CA GLN A 17 -1.39 -18.34 -10.49
C GLN A 17 -0.70 -17.12 -9.84
N SER A 18 -0.95 -15.91 -10.36
CA SER A 18 -0.32 -14.65 -9.97
C SER A 18 -0.70 -14.14 -8.57
N LEU A 19 -1.78 -14.65 -7.95
CA LEU A 19 -2.19 -14.31 -6.58
C LEU A 19 -2.21 -15.52 -5.64
N ALA A 20 -1.62 -16.65 -6.06
CA ALA A 20 -1.46 -17.80 -5.18
C ALA A 20 -0.65 -17.39 -3.93
N GLY A 21 -1.14 -17.74 -2.73
CA GLY A 21 -0.46 -17.43 -1.47
C GLY A 21 -0.78 -16.06 -0.87
N VAL A 22 -1.68 -15.25 -1.45
CA VAL A 22 -2.16 -14.01 -0.82
C VAL A 22 -2.79 -14.30 0.54
N GLU A 23 -3.56 -15.38 0.68
CA GLU A 23 -4.21 -15.76 1.95
C GLU A 23 -3.17 -16.08 3.04
N ASP A 24 -2.22 -16.96 2.75
CA ASP A 24 -1.14 -17.32 3.67
C ASP A 24 -0.29 -16.08 4.04
N SER A 25 0.01 -15.24 3.05
CA SER A 25 0.74 -13.98 3.24
C SER A 25 -0.07 -12.98 4.08
N LEU A 26 -1.40 -12.92 3.90
CA LEU A 26 -2.29 -12.06 4.67
C LEU A 26 -2.30 -12.47 6.15
N ASP A 27 -2.46 -13.76 6.42
CA ASP A 27 -2.40 -14.30 7.79
C ASP A 27 -1.05 -14.05 8.46
N HIS A 28 0.04 -14.18 7.69
CA HIS A 28 1.37 -13.82 8.15
C HIS A 28 1.44 -12.34 8.55
N TRP A 29 1.01 -11.43 7.68
CA TRP A 29 1.09 -9.99 7.93
C TRP A 29 0.13 -9.49 9.01
N LEU A 30 -1.06 -10.10 9.15
CA LEU A 30 -1.96 -9.82 10.27
C LEU A 30 -1.26 -10.10 11.61
N LYS A 31 -0.56 -11.22 11.74
CA LYS A 31 0.19 -11.56 12.97
C LYS A 31 1.38 -10.62 13.19
N GLN A 32 2.16 -10.32 12.14
CA GLN A 32 3.31 -9.42 12.24
C GLN A 32 2.90 -8.01 12.66
N LEU A 33 1.88 -7.43 12.03
CA LEU A 33 1.41 -6.08 12.35
C LEU A 33 0.72 -6.00 13.72
N ASP A 34 0.02 -7.04 14.17
CA ASP A 34 -0.59 -7.05 15.50
C ASP A 34 0.46 -7.12 16.63
N SER A 35 1.63 -7.73 16.34
CA SER A 35 2.76 -7.79 17.29
C SER A 35 3.50 -6.47 17.46
N ALA A 36 3.22 -5.47 16.62
CA ALA A 36 3.86 -4.16 16.69
C ALA A 36 3.50 -3.44 18.01
N PRO A 37 4.49 -2.83 18.71
CA PRO A 37 4.23 -2.04 19.91
C PRO A 37 3.11 -1.01 19.74
N ARG A 38 2.18 -0.98 20.70
CA ARG A 38 1.03 -0.05 20.67
C ARG A 38 1.42 1.40 21.01
N ASP A 39 2.56 1.58 21.63
CA ASP A 39 3.09 2.90 22.01
C ASP A 39 3.75 3.63 20.83
N TRP A 40 3.89 2.95 19.69
CA TRP A 40 4.41 3.52 18.46
C TRP A 40 3.27 3.93 17.51
N PRO A 41 3.45 4.96 16.68
CA PRO A 41 2.44 5.35 15.71
C PRO A 41 2.09 4.22 14.73
N ARG A 42 0.79 3.95 14.56
CA ARG A 42 0.24 3.00 13.56
C ARG A 42 0.28 3.57 12.14
N GLN A 43 1.48 3.89 11.70
CA GLN A 43 1.80 4.38 10.36
C GLN A 43 2.74 3.39 9.69
N LEU A 44 2.38 2.94 8.48
CA LEU A 44 3.14 1.97 7.71
C LEU A 44 3.57 2.59 6.37
N LEU A 45 4.88 2.73 6.16
CA LEU A 45 5.47 2.96 4.85
C LEU A 45 5.69 1.61 4.17
N LEU A 46 4.94 1.34 3.11
CA LEU A 46 4.97 0.07 2.37
C LEU A 46 5.84 0.20 1.11
N LEU A 47 7.05 -0.34 1.16
CA LEU A 47 8.03 -0.43 0.06
C LEU A 47 8.36 -1.89 -0.26
N GLU A 48 7.33 -2.74 -0.33
CA GLU A 48 7.51 -4.16 -0.62
C GLU A 48 7.59 -4.40 -2.14
N PRO A 49 8.70 -4.96 -2.66
CA PRO A 49 8.82 -5.32 -4.07
C PRO A 49 8.00 -6.56 -4.46
N ASP A 50 7.75 -7.51 -3.53
CA ASP A 50 6.92 -8.67 -3.85
C ASP A 50 5.44 -8.29 -3.92
N PRO A 51 4.74 -8.50 -5.05
CA PRO A 51 3.38 -8.01 -5.24
C PRO A 51 2.35 -8.72 -4.34
N VAL A 52 2.57 -10.00 -4.01
CA VAL A 52 1.68 -10.79 -3.15
C VAL A 52 1.81 -10.30 -1.70
N ALA A 53 3.03 -10.16 -1.20
CA ALA A 53 3.33 -9.63 0.11
C ALA A 53 2.90 -8.15 0.25
N PHE A 54 3.08 -7.34 -0.79
CA PHE A 54 2.61 -5.96 -0.82
C PHE A 54 1.09 -5.91 -0.62
N LEU A 55 0.33 -6.66 -1.42
CA LEU A 55 -1.13 -6.66 -1.34
C LEU A 55 -1.61 -7.19 0.01
N ALA A 56 -1.05 -8.31 0.46
CA ALA A 56 -1.37 -8.92 1.75
C ALA A 56 -1.10 -7.98 2.92
N ALA A 57 0.07 -7.33 2.94
CA ALA A 57 0.43 -6.37 3.98
C ALA A 57 -0.47 -5.12 3.96
N TYR A 58 -0.79 -4.59 2.78
CA TYR A 58 -1.74 -3.49 2.63
C TYR A 58 -3.12 -3.86 3.21
N CYS A 59 -3.65 -5.04 2.84
CA CYS A 59 -4.92 -5.54 3.34
C CYS A 59 -4.88 -5.73 4.87
N ALA A 60 -3.84 -6.35 5.41
CA ALA A 60 -3.66 -6.54 6.86
C ALA A 60 -3.65 -5.20 7.61
N ALA A 61 -2.85 -4.25 7.12
CA ALA A 61 -2.73 -2.91 7.71
C ALA A 61 -4.07 -2.17 7.68
N GLN A 62 -4.78 -2.20 6.56
CA GLN A 62 -6.11 -1.62 6.45
C GLN A 62 -7.05 -2.27 7.47
N LEU A 63 -7.19 -3.60 7.49
CA LEU A 63 -8.08 -4.33 8.41
C LEU A 63 -7.83 -3.99 9.89
N GLN A 64 -6.57 -3.73 10.26
CA GLN A 64 -6.17 -3.37 11.63
C GLN A 64 -6.16 -1.86 11.92
N GLY A 65 -6.62 -1.03 10.98
CA GLY A 65 -6.79 0.40 11.17
C GLY A 65 -5.49 1.21 11.13
N TRP A 66 -4.48 0.74 10.40
CA TRP A 66 -3.24 1.47 10.20
C TRP A 66 -3.39 2.54 9.12
N THR A 67 -2.71 3.67 9.30
CA THR A 67 -2.46 4.60 8.21
C THR A 67 -1.34 4.04 7.34
N VAL A 68 -1.58 3.93 6.02
CA VAL A 68 -0.64 3.32 5.08
C VAL A 68 -0.17 4.36 4.07
N PHE A 69 1.14 4.54 3.98
CA PHE A 69 1.83 5.24 2.92
C PHE A 69 2.28 4.19 1.90
N LEU A 70 1.66 4.18 0.72
CA LEU A 70 2.14 3.39 -0.40
C LEU A 70 3.41 4.06 -0.93
N GLY A 71 4.44 3.28 -1.21
CA GLY A 71 5.63 3.80 -1.84
C GLY A 71 6.15 2.89 -2.92
N ASN A 72 7.13 3.41 -3.67
CA ASN A 72 7.81 2.67 -4.71
C ASN A 72 9.09 2.05 -4.13
N PRO A 73 9.24 0.71 -4.12
CA PRO A 73 10.46 0.05 -3.64
C PRO A 73 11.73 0.49 -4.41
N PHE A 74 11.57 1.04 -5.61
CA PHE A 74 12.66 1.53 -6.46
C PHE A 74 12.91 3.04 -6.33
N TRP A 75 12.31 3.73 -5.36
CA TRP A 75 12.63 5.13 -5.08
C TRP A 75 14.12 5.34 -4.87
N SER A 76 14.62 6.42 -5.45
CA SER A 76 15.98 6.89 -5.20
C SER A 76 16.18 7.24 -3.72
N SER A 77 17.43 7.31 -3.26
CA SER A 77 17.75 7.71 -1.88
C SER A 77 17.13 9.06 -1.50
N ARG A 78 17.01 9.97 -2.48
CA ARG A 78 16.36 11.27 -2.29
C ARG A 78 14.86 11.11 -2.02
N GLU A 79 14.14 10.36 -2.84
CA GLU A 79 12.70 10.15 -2.66
C GLU A 79 12.40 9.40 -1.36
N GLN A 80 13.22 8.40 -1.01
CA GLN A 80 13.11 7.72 0.28
C GLN A 80 13.31 8.70 1.43
N GLN A 81 14.33 9.56 1.37
CA GLN A 81 14.57 10.59 2.39
C GLN A 81 13.41 11.59 2.48
N GLU A 82 12.84 12.02 1.35
CA GLU A 82 11.65 12.87 1.31
C GLU A 82 10.44 12.18 1.96
N ALA A 83 10.26 10.87 1.75
CA ALA A 83 9.20 10.10 2.41
C ALA A 83 9.42 10.00 3.92
N PHE A 84 10.62 9.63 4.38
CA PHE A 84 10.93 9.57 5.81
C PHE A 84 10.78 10.94 6.49
N HIS A 85 11.21 12.01 5.82
CA HIS A 85 11.04 13.37 6.31
C HIS A 85 9.56 13.78 6.38
N GLN A 86 8.69 13.30 5.50
CA GLN A 86 7.26 13.61 5.58
C GLN A 86 6.53 12.77 6.65
N ILE A 87 6.90 11.49 6.79
CA ILE A 87 6.23 10.55 7.71
C ILE A 87 6.70 10.74 9.15
N GLN A 88 7.95 11.16 9.34
CA GLN A 88 8.64 11.40 10.62
C GLN A 88 8.86 10.14 11.47
N SER A 89 7.81 9.36 11.75
CA SER A 89 7.87 8.13 12.52
C SER A 89 6.80 7.11 12.14
N GLY A 90 7.14 5.84 12.28
CA GLY A 90 6.24 4.73 11.95
C GLY A 90 7.01 3.44 11.73
N TYR A 91 6.46 2.59 10.89
CA TYR A 91 7.04 1.32 10.49
C TYR A 91 7.30 1.32 8.98
N LEU A 92 8.48 0.84 8.59
CA LEU A 92 8.82 0.55 7.22
C LEU A 92 8.65 -0.94 7.00
N LEU A 93 7.92 -1.33 5.95
CA LEU A 93 7.89 -2.69 5.45
C LEU A 93 8.57 -2.72 4.09
N SER A 94 9.63 -3.52 3.98
CA SER A 94 10.35 -3.75 2.73
C SER A 94 11.10 -5.07 2.78
N GLN A 95 11.14 -5.79 1.66
CA GLN A 95 11.84 -7.07 1.52
C GLN A 95 11.42 -8.10 2.60
N GLY A 96 10.12 -8.18 2.86
CA GLY A 96 9.54 -9.12 3.83
C GLY A 96 9.82 -8.81 5.30
N ALA A 97 10.38 -7.63 5.62
CA ALA A 97 10.72 -7.26 6.98
C ALA A 97 10.06 -5.94 7.40
N ILE A 98 9.61 -5.88 8.64
CA ILE A 98 9.09 -4.67 9.29
C ILE A 98 10.12 -4.07 10.24
N ARG A 99 10.29 -2.75 10.19
CA ARG A 99 11.26 -2.01 11.03
C ARG A 99 10.66 -0.69 11.48
N ALA A 100 10.75 -0.38 12.77
CA ALA A 100 10.36 0.94 13.28
C ALA A 100 11.40 2.00 12.86
N PHE A 101 10.94 3.23 12.58
CA PHE A 101 11.79 4.38 12.29
C PHE A 101 11.22 5.66 12.91
N GLY A 102 12.10 6.63 13.17
CA GLY A 102 11.74 7.91 13.77
C GLY A 102 11.64 7.87 15.31
N PRO A 103 11.29 8.99 15.95
CA PRO A 103 11.05 9.03 17.39
C PRO A 103 9.74 8.30 17.73
N GLY A 104 9.77 7.51 18.80
CA GLY A 104 8.65 6.67 19.26
C GLY A 104 7.54 7.39 20.00
N GLU A 105 7.40 8.69 19.81
CA GLU A 105 6.35 9.44 20.46
C GLU A 105 5.04 9.30 19.68
N PRO A 106 3.90 9.09 20.38
CA PRO A 106 2.60 9.02 19.72
C PRO A 106 2.30 10.35 19.04
N LEU A 107 2.32 10.37 17.71
CA LEU A 107 1.76 11.48 16.95
C LEU A 107 0.23 11.48 17.12
N ILE A 108 -0.39 12.66 17.12
CA ILE A 108 -1.86 12.78 17.11
C ILE A 108 -2.38 12.00 15.90
N HIS A 109 -2.97 10.85 16.15
CA HIS A 109 -3.49 10.00 15.09
C HIS A 109 -4.78 10.60 14.53
N PRO A 110 -4.97 10.60 13.20
CA PRO A 110 -6.25 10.94 12.62
C PRO A 110 -7.32 9.96 13.12
N ALA A 111 -8.55 10.45 13.31
CA ALA A 111 -9.66 9.63 13.81
C ALA A 111 -10.01 8.44 12.90
N LYS A 112 -9.53 8.44 11.65
CA LYS A 112 -9.66 7.35 10.68
C LYS A 112 -8.30 7.04 10.04
N PRO A 113 -8.00 5.77 9.74
CA PRO A 113 -6.80 5.41 8.99
C PRO A 113 -6.83 6.03 7.60
N TRP A 114 -5.69 6.55 7.16
CA TRP A 114 -5.52 7.09 5.81
C TRP A 114 -4.80 6.10 4.89
N ILE A 115 -5.09 6.22 3.60
CA ILE A 115 -4.36 5.60 2.50
C ILE A 115 -3.69 6.75 1.74
N LEU A 116 -2.36 6.81 1.82
CA LEU A 116 -1.57 7.84 1.18
C LEU A 116 -0.91 7.27 -0.07
N ILE A 117 -1.26 7.82 -1.23
CA ILE A 117 -0.77 7.37 -2.53
C ILE A 117 0.21 8.42 -3.06
N PRO A 118 1.45 8.03 -3.42
CA PRO A 118 2.42 8.98 -3.89
C PRO A 118 2.00 9.47 -5.27
N SER A 119 1.96 10.79 -5.43
CA SER A 119 1.69 11.44 -6.71
C SER A 119 2.99 12.01 -7.26
N GLY A 120 3.36 11.60 -8.48
CA GLY A 120 4.45 12.22 -9.23
C GLY A 120 4.03 13.60 -9.70
N GLY A 121 4.46 14.65 -8.99
CA GLY A 121 4.34 16.02 -9.47
C GLY A 121 5.46 16.34 -10.45
N SER A 122 5.16 17.06 -11.53
CA SER A 122 6.16 17.61 -12.46
C SER A 122 7.23 18.51 -11.80
N SER A 123 7.03 18.87 -10.53
CA SER A 123 7.94 19.65 -9.69
C SER A 123 9.08 18.85 -9.04
N GLY A 124 9.17 17.53 -9.25
CA GLY A 124 10.26 16.70 -8.72
C GLY A 124 10.30 16.56 -7.19
N THR A 125 9.15 16.75 -6.54
CA THR A 125 8.98 16.67 -5.09
C THR A 125 7.92 15.65 -4.76
N LEU A 126 8.21 14.73 -3.82
CA LEU A 126 7.29 13.68 -3.42
C LEU A 126 6.09 14.30 -2.68
N LYS A 127 4.88 14.00 -3.17
CA LYS A 127 3.61 14.39 -2.54
C LYS A 127 2.72 13.18 -2.39
N PHE A 128 1.84 13.20 -1.40
CA PHE A 128 0.85 12.14 -1.18
C PHE A 128 -0.57 12.66 -1.35
N ALA A 129 -1.36 11.97 -2.16
CA ALA A 129 -2.81 12.09 -2.16
C ALA A 129 -3.36 11.32 -0.97
N ILE A 130 -4.17 11.98 -0.14
CA ILE A 130 -4.73 11.41 1.09
C ILE A 130 -6.14 10.88 0.78
N HIS A 131 -6.35 9.60 1.06
CA HIS A 131 -7.65 8.96 0.97
C HIS A 131 -8.06 8.35 2.31
N THR A 132 -9.36 8.25 2.54
CA THR A 132 -9.93 7.30 3.49
C THR A 132 -10.41 6.08 2.70
N ARG A 133 -10.84 5.02 3.40
CA ARG A 133 -11.50 3.88 2.73
C ARG A 133 -12.69 4.31 1.87
N GLU A 134 -13.48 5.26 2.37
CA GLU A 134 -14.68 5.76 1.68
C GLU A 134 -14.31 6.54 0.42
N THR A 135 -13.33 7.46 0.49
CA THR A 135 -12.92 8.24 -0.68
C THR A 135 -12.16 7.40 -1.70
N PHE A 136 -11.38 6.41 -1.25
CA PHE A 136 -10.73 5.45 -2.13
C PHE A 136 -11.75 4.58 -2.87
N ALA A 137 -12.74 4.04 -2.15
CA ALA A 137 -13.82 3.25 -2.76
C ALA A 137 -14.65 4.08 -3.76
N ALA A 138 -14.95 5.35 -3.44
CA ALA A 138 -15.65 6.25 -4.35
C ALA A 138 -14.84 6.51 -5.63
N ALA A 139 -13.52 6.66 -5.54
CA ALA A 139 -12.65 6.83 -6.71
C ALA A 139 -12.66 5.58 -7.61
N VAL A 140 -12.59 4.38 -7.03
CA VAL A 140 -12.70 3.11 -7.76
C VAL A 140 -14.05 3.00 -8.47
N GLN A 141 -15.14 3.35 -7.79
CA GLN A 141 -16.48 3.34 -8.37
C GLN A 141 -16.62 4.35 -9.51
N GLY A 142 -16.12 5.57 -9.36
CA GLY A 142 -16.13 6.58 -10.41
C GLY A 142 -15.34 6.14 -11.65
N PHE A 143 -14.18 5.50 -11.46
CA PHE A 143 -13.39 4.92 -12.54
C PHE A 143 -14.16 3.80 -13.28
N GLN A 144 -14.77 2.88 -12.53
CA GLN A 144 -15.62 1.83 -13.10
C GLN A 144 -16.77 2.38 -13.96
N GLN A 145 -17.46 3.40 -13.46
CA GLN A 145 -18.55 4.07 -14.17
C GLN A 145 -18.04 4.76 -15.44
N HIS A 146 -16.95 5.51 -15.35
CA HIS A 146 -16.37 6.23 -16.48
C HIS A 146 -15.92 5.30 -17.60
N CYS A 147 -15.23 4.21 -17.25
CA CYS A 147 -14.73 3.25 -18.23
C CYS A 147 -15.80 2.25 -18.70
N SER A 148 -17.00 2.25 -18.12
CA SER A 148 -18.06 1.26 -18.38
C SER A 148 -17.59 -0.19 -18.23
N LEU A 149 -16.64 -0.43 -17.32
CA LEU A 149 -16.08 -1.75 -17.06
C LEU A 149 -16.61 -2.30 -15.73
N GLN A 150 -17.25 -3.47 -15.79
CA GLN A 150 -17.76 -4.21 -14.64
C GLN A 150 -17.62 -5.72 -14.93
N PRO A 151 -16.70 -6.46 -14.27
CA PRO A 151 -15.72 -6.02 -13.28
C PRO A 151 -14.44 -5.39 -13.89
N ILE A 152 -13.76 -4.53 -13.13
CA ILE A 152 -12.38 -4.10 -13.44
C ILE A 152 -11.43 -5.01 -12.68
N SER A 153 -10.62 -5.72 -13.44
CA SER A 153 -9.60 -6.63 -13.00
C SER A 153 -8.24 -6.04 -13.38
N SER A 154 -7.74 -5.06 -12.61
CA SER A 154 -6.42 -4.48 -12.84
C SER A 154 -5.56 -4.55 -11.58
N LEU A 155 -4.37 -5.13 -11.72
CA LEU A 155 -3.31 -5.09 -10.73
C LEU A 155 -2.21 -4.21 -11.30
N CYS A 156 -2.18 -2.95 -10.89
CA CYS A 156 -1.06 -2.06 -11.21
C CYS A 156 -0.07 -2.12 -10.05
N VAL A 157 0.77 -3.14 -10.05
CA VAL A 157 2.02 -3.10 -9.30
C VAL A 157 2.92 -2.15 -10.08
N LEU A 158 3.32 -1.04 -9.45
CA LEU A 158 4.24 -0.07 -10.06
C LEU A 158 5.37 -0.84 -10.78
N PRO A 159 5.51 -0.71 -12.11
CA PRO A 159 6.57 -1.43 -12.80
C PRO A 159 7.93 -0.94 -12.29
N PRO A 160 8.95 -1.81 -12.13
CA PRO A 160 10.32 -1.35 -12.19
C PRO A 160 10.53 -0.74 -13.58
N LEU A 161 10.69 0.58 -13.66
CA LEU A 161 11.33 1.16 -14.83
C LEU A 161 12.82 0.88 -14.70
N PRO A 162 13.39 0.10 -15.63
CA PRO A 162 14.26 0.72 -16.60
C PRO A 162 13.59 0.66 -17.97
N CYS A 163 13.44 1.84 -18.55
CA CYS A 163 13.03 2.01 -19.93
C CYS A 163 14.15 1.50 -20.83
N GLU A 164 14.05 0.27 -21.33
CA GLU A 164 14.69 -0.12 -22.58
C GLU A 164 13.59 -0.74 -23.45
N TRP A 165 12.95 0.11 -24.26
CA TRP A 165 12.24 -0.38 -25.44
C TRP A 165 13.32 -0.86 -26.41
N PRO A 166 13.35 -2.12 -26.84
CA PRO A 166 14.13 -2.46 -28.02
C PRO A 166 13.53 -1.66 -29.18
N ASP A 167 14.36 -0.84 -29.80
CA ASP A 167 14.01 -0.08 -31.00
C ASP A 167 13.35 -1.02 -32.01
N ALA A 168 12.09 -0.71 -32.33
CA ALA A 168 11.41 -1.30 -33.47
C ALA A 168 11.89 -0.60 -34.73
N VAL A 169 12.98 -1.09 -35.35
CA VAL A 169 13.17 -1.27 -36.81
C VAL A 169 14.13 -2.43 -37.05
#